data_AF-A0A7S1CEP0-F1
#
_entry.id   AF-A0A7S1CEP0-F1
#
_cell.length_a   1.000
_cell.length_b   1.000
_cell.length_c   1.000
_cell.angle_alpha   90.00
_cell.angle_beta   90.00
_cell.angle_gamma   90.00
#
_symmetry.space_group_name_H-M   'P 1'
#
loop_
_entity.id
_entity.type
_entity.pdbx_description
1 polymer ?
#
loop_
_entity_poly.entity_id
_entity_poly.type
_entity_poly.pdbx_seq_one_letter_code
_entity_poly.pdbx_strand_id
1 'polypeptide(L)'
;CYPDVASCQTMDNTDGTCAACQQTYTLKDDGTECLPPIDNCATHSTADGSCSFCDADHTLKDDGFWCYPDVASCQTMDNTDGTCAACQQTYTLKDDGTECLPPIDNCATHSTADGSCSFCDADHTLKDDGFWCYPDVAS
;
A
#
# COMPACT_ATOMS: atom_id res chain seq x y z
N CYS A 1 8.62 -44.46 5.88
CA CYS A 1 8.92 -43.03 5.98
C CYS A 1 7.65 -42.26 5.66
N TYR A 2 7.26 -41.33 6.53
CA TYR A 2 6.24 -40.36 6.19
C TYR A 2 6.76 -39.44 5.07
N PRO A 3 5.89 -38.90 4.20
CA PRO A 3 6.29 -37.88 3.24
C PRO A 3 6.88 -36.68 3.97
N ASP A 4 7.94 -36.10 3.39
CA ASP A 4 8.61 -34.93 3.94
C ASP A 4 7.73 -33.69 3.69
N VAL A 5 7.45 -32.89 4.74
CA VAL A 5 6.68 -31.64 4.61
C VAL A 5 7.66 -30.53 4.23
N ALA A 6 7.44 -29.90 3.07
CA ALA A 6 8.30 -28.83 2.58
C ALA A 6 8.38 -27.67 3.60
N SER A 7 9.58 -27.12 3.77
CA SER A 7 9.88 -26.05 4.74
C SER A 7 9.54 -26.40 6.21
N CYS A 8 9.38 -27.68 6.54
CA CYS A 8 9.29 -28.14 7.91
C CYS A 8 10.68 -28.19 8.56
N GLN A 9 10.80 -27.65 9.76
CA GLN A 9 12.02 -27.72 10.57
C GLN A 9 11.99 -28.94 11.51
N THR A 10 10.82 -29.27 12.07
CA THR A 10 10.65 -30.38 13.01
C THR A 10 9.39 -31.18 12.66
N MET A 11 9.55 -32.47 12.34
CA MET A 11 8.43 -33.38 12.09
C MET A 11 7.91 -34.01 13.40
N ASP A 12 6.60 -34.22 13.51
CA ASP A 12 6.00 -35.12 14.50
C ASP A 12 6.10 -36.56 13.99
N ASN A 13 6.79 -37.41 14.75
CA ASN A 13 7.01 -38.82 14.39
C ASN A 13 5.80 -39.72 14.69
N THR A 14 4.76 -39.19 15.34
CA THR A 14 3.54 -39.93 15.71
C THR A 14 2.59 -40.04 14.54
N ASP A 15 2.33 -38.92 13.86
CA ASP A 15 1.35 -38.82 12.77
C ASP A 15 1.96 -38.38 11.43
N GLY A 16 3.24 -37.98 11.41
CA GLY A 16 3.94 -37.55 10.20
C GLY A 16 3.63 -36.12 9.78
N THR A 17 3.04 -35.30 10.64
CA THR A 17 2.81 -33.88 10.41
C THR A 17 4.04 -33.04 10.76
N CYS A 18 4.03 -31.76 10.40
CA CYS A 18 5.02 -30.80 10.84
C CYS A 18 4.65 -30.23 12.21
N ALA A 19 5.58 -30.31 13.17
CA ALA A 19 5.44 -29.71 14.49
C ALA A 19 5.98 -28.27 14.55
N ALA A 20 6.93 -27.91 13.67
CA ALA A 20 7.46 -26.57 13.57
C ALA A 20 8.05 -26.30 12.18
N CYS A 21 7.70 -25.15 11.60
CA CYS A 21 8.22 -24.70 10.31
C CYS A 21 9.56 -24.00 10.41
N GLN A 22 10.25 -23.88 9.28
CA GLN A 22 11.43 -23.01 9.15
C GLN A 22 11.06 -21.55 9.48
N GLN A 23 12.07 -20.74 9.82
CA GLN A 23 11.88 -19.33 10.11
C GLN A 23 11.10 -18.63 8.98
N THR A 24 10.21 -17.70 9.35
CA THR A 24 9.27 -16.95 8.48
C THR A 24 8.13 -17.75 7.85
N TYR A 25 8.14 -19.08 7.92
CA TYR A 25 7.00 -19.89 7.48
C TYR A 25 5.99 -20.05 8.61
N THR A 26 4.71 -20.09 8.25
CA THR A 26 3.60 -20.26 9.20
C THR A 26 3.12 -21.70 9.19
N LEU A 27 3.06 -22.34 10.36
CA LEU A 27 2.52 -23.69 10.47
C LEU A 27 1.01 -23.65 10.26
N LYS A 28 0.51 -24.45 9.31
CA LYS A 28 -0.92 -24.59 9.09
C LYS A 28 -1.58 -25.31 10.27
N ASP A 29 -2.83 -24.99 10.59
CA ASP A 29 -3.57 -25.54 11.75
C ASP A 29 -3.58 -27.07 11.82
N ASP A 30 -3.59 -27.75 10.68
CA ASP A 30 -3.61 -29.23 10.57
C ASP A 30 -2.19 -29.85 10.59
N GLY A 31 -1.13 -29.04 10.68
CA GLY A 31 0.26 -29.47 10.66
C GLY A 31 0.73 -30.04 9.32
N THR A 32 -0.10 -30.05 8.28
CA THR A 32 0.23 -30.73 7.02
C THR A 32 1.13 -29.90 6.10
N GLU A 33 1.26 -28.60 6.38
CA GLU A 33 1.94 -27.65 5.52
C GLU A 33 2.60 -26.52 6.32
N CYS A 34 3.74 -26.07 5.81
CA CYS A 34 4.36 -24.81 6.20
C CYS A 34 4.07 -23.78 5.12
N LEU A 35 3.19 -22.84 5.45
CA LEU A 35 2.69 -21.83 4.54
C LEU A 35 3.78 -20.76 4.32
N PRO A 36 4.04 -20.36 3.06
CA PRO A 36 5.08 -19.40 2.75
C PRO A 36 4.77 -18.02 3.34
N PRO A 37 5.80 -17.21 3.65
CA PRO A 37 5.59 -15.82 4.05
C PRO A 37 4.97 -15.01 2.91
N ILE A 38 4.25 -13.97 3.31
CA ILE A 38 3.79 -12.87 2.45
C ILE A 38 4.62 -11.65 2.83
N ASP A 39 5.22 -11.00 1.83
CA ASP A 39 6.04 -9.80 2.04
C ASP A 39 5.20 -8.69 2.70
N ASN A 40 5.82 -7.99 3.67
CA ASN A 40 5.21 -6.92 4.47
C ASN A 40 3.94 -7.33 5.25
N CYS A 41 3.79 -8.62 5.55
CA CYS A 41 2.70 -9.11 6.38
C CYS A 41 3.15 -9.29 7.83
N ALA A 42 2.50 -8.57 8.74
CA ALA A 42 2.75 -8.64 10.18
C ALA A 42 2.10 -9.86 10.83
N THR A 43 0.99 -10.37 10.28
CA THR A 43 0.26 -11.52 10.86
C THR A 43 -0.36 -12.39 9.78
N HIS A 44 0.10 -13.64 9.71
CA HIS A 44 -0.43 -14.67 8.82
C HIS A 44 -1.51 -15.52 9.50
N SER A 45 -2.53 -15.88 8.73
CA SER A 45 -3.55 -16.87 9.03
C SER A 45 -2.94 -18.27 8.97
N THR A 46 -3.13 -19.05 10.03
CA THR A 46 -2.73 -20.47 10.07
C THR A 46 -3.72 -21.38 9.34
N ALA A 47 -4.88 -20.88 8.92
CA ALA A 47 -5.87 -21.67 8.19
C ALA A 47 -5.49 -21.86 6.71
N ASP A 48 -5.01 -20.78 6.07
CA ASP A 48 -4.81 -20.70 4.63
C ASP A 48 -3.55 -19.92 4.21
N GLY A 49 -2.81 -19.34 5.15
CA GLY A 49 -1.59 -18.58 4.87
C GLY A 49 -1.83 -17.15 4.42
N SER A 50 -3.09 -16.70 4.35
CA SER A 50 -3.41 -15.30 4.05
C SER A 50 -2.85 -14.35 5.11
N CYS A 51 -2.64 -13.10 4.74
CA CYS A 51 -2.30 -12.03 5.66
C CYS A 51 -3.57 -11.45 6.28
N SER A 52 -3.60 -11.34 7.61
CA SER A 52 -4.68 -10.67 8.35
C SER A 52 -4.35 -9.22 8.66
N PHE A 53 -3.06 -8.89 8.79
CA PHE A 53 -2.57 -7.53 9.06
C PHE A 53 -1.21 -7.33 8.39
N CYS A 54 -1.09 -6.25 7.62
CA CYS A 54 0.18 -5.83 7.05
C CYS A 54 1.06 -5.11 8.09
N ASP A 55 2.35 -5.00 7.78
CA ASP A 55 3.27 -4.12 8.50
C ASP A 55 2.82 -2.65 8.41
N ALA A 56 3.43 -1.78 9.23
CA ALA A 56 3.18 -0.35 9.14
C ALA A 56 3.45 0.19 7.73
N ASP A 57 2.72 1.23 7.34
CA ASP A 57 2.80 1.88 6.02
C ASP A 57 2.43 0.95 4.84
N HIS A 58 1.66 -0.10 5.10
CA HIS A 58 1.11 -1.00 4.09
C HIS A 58 -0.38 -1.29 4.29
N THR A 59 -1.09 -1.41 3.18
CA THR A 59 -2.51 -1.72 3.12
C THR A 59 -2.75 -3.13 2.60
N LEU A 60 -3.62 -3.87 3.29
CA LEU A 60 -3.97 -5.24 2.95
C LEU A 60 -4.83 -5.29 1.68
N LYS A 61 -4.41 -6.12 0.72
CA LYS A 61 -5.22 -6.44 -0.45
C LYS A 61 -6.45 -7.25 -0.05
N ASP A 62 -7.58 -7.05 -0.72
CA ASP A 62 -8.85 -7.70 -0.37
C ASP A 62 -8.82 -9.24 -0.33
N ASP A 63 -7.93 -9.88 -1.09
CA ASP A 63 -7.78 -11.35 -1.05
C ASP A 63 -6.87 -11.85 0.07
N GLY A 64 -6.21 -10.93 0.79
CA GLY A 64 -5.30 -11.24 1.89
C GLY A 64 -3.91 -11.71 1.46
N PHE A 65 -3.60 -11.84 0.17
CA PHE A 65 -2.34 -12.43 -0.29
C PHE A 65 -1.28 -11.40 -0.72
N TRP A 66 -1.52 -10.13 -0.42
CA TRP A 66 -0.59 -9.05 -0.72
C TRP A 66 -0.79 -7.87 0.22
N CYS A 67 0.30 -7.16 0.50
CA CYS A 67 0.33 -5.90 1.24
C CYS A 67 0.91 -4.81 0.35
N TYR A 68 0.06 -3.88 -0.10
CA TYR A 68 0.49 -2.74 -0.92
C TYR A 68 1.24 -1.72 -0.06
N PRO A 69 2.33 -1.12 -0.54
CA PRO A 69 2.88 0.06 0.13
C PRO A 69 1.87 1.20 0.07
N ASP A 70 1.73 1.92 1.18
CA ASP A 70 0.78 3.05 1.24
C ASP A 70 1.23 4.20 0.33
N VAL A 71 0.25 4.83 -0.33
CA VAL A 71 0.49 6.06 -1.10
C VAL A 71 0.65 7.23 -0.12
N ALA A 72 1.78 7.94 -0.20
CA ALA A 72 2.04 9.09 0.67
C ALA A 72 0.94 10.15 0.56
N SER A 73 0.54 10.73 1.69
CA SER A 73 -0.57 11.69 1.79
C SER A 73 -1.92 11.17 1.27
N CYS A 74 -2.08 9.86 1.11
CA CYS A 74 -3.37 9.24 0.90
C CYS A 74 -4.16 9.19 2.22
N GLN A 75 -5.45 9.52 2.15
CA GLN A 75 -6.38 9.38 3.26
C GLN A 75 -7.08 8.02 3.23
N THR A 76 -7.40 7.54 2.02
CA THR A 76 -8.12 6.28 1.80
C THR A 76 -7.48 5.51 0.65
N MET A 77 -6.90 4.36 0.94
CA MET A 77 -6.37 3.42 -0.06
C MET A 77 -7.51 2.58 -0.65
N ASP A 78 -7.35 2.15 -1.90
CA ASP A 78 -8.14 1.10 -2.55
C ASP A 78 -7.44 -0.25 -2.34
N ASN A 79 -8.12 -1.16 -1.63
CA ASN A 79 -7.59 -2.47 -1.28
C ASN A 79 -7.62 -3.47 -2.45
N THR A 80 -8.27 -3.15 -3.57
CA THR A 80 -8.32 -4.04 -4.74
C THR A 80 -7.04 -3.93 -5.57
N ASP A 81 -6.51 -2.72 -5.77
CA ASP A 81 -5.37 -2.46 -6.64
C ASP A 81 -4.19 -1.72 -5.99
N GLY A 82 -4.36 -1.25 -4.75
CA GLY A 82 -3.31 -0.56 -3.98
C GLY A 82 -3.13 0.91 -4.35
N THR A 83 -4.05 1.50 -5.09
CA THR A 83 -4.03 2.94 -5.41
C THR A 83 -4.68 3.77 -4.31
N CYS A 84 -4.54 5.08 -4.38
CA CYS A 84 -5.24 6.00 -3.51
C CYS A 84 -6.63 6.33 -4.07
N ALA A 85 -7.67 6.14 -3.27
CA ALA A 85 -9.03 6.53 -3.61
C ALA A 85 -9.36 7.97 -3.19
N ALA A 86 -8.69 8.49 -2.15
CA ALA A 86 -8.84 9.86 -1.70
C ALA A 86 -7.59 10.37 -0.98
N CYS A 87 -7.12 11.56 -1.34
CA CYS A 87 -6.00 12.21 -0.70
C CYS A 87 -6.38 12.97 0.58
N GLN A 88 -5.40 13.21 1.44
CA GLN A 88 -5.53 14.13 2.58
C GLN A 88 -5.92 15.53 2.11
N GLN A 89 -6.48 16.33 3.02
CA GLN A 89 -6.90 17.69 2.71
C GLN A 89 -5.76 18.50 2.06
N THR A 90 -6.09 19.33 1.07
CA THR A 90 -5.20 20.15 0.23
C THR A 90 -4.37 19.43 -0.84
N TYR A 91 -4.25 18.10 -0.77
CA TYR A 91 -3.63 17.31 -1.83
C TYR A 91 -4.62 17.01 -2.95
N THR A 92 -4.11 16.92 -4.17
CA THR A 92 -4.89 16.58 -5.35
C THR A 92 -4.61 15.14 -5.76
N LEU A 93 -5.65 14.33 -5.93
CA LEU A 93 -5.49 12.95 -6.41
C LEU A 93 -5.08 12.95 -7.88
N LYS A 94 -3.99 12.23 -8.20
CA LYS A 94 -3.58 12.02 -9.59
C LYS A 94 -4.57 11.11 -10.31
N ASP A 95 -4.76 11.29 -11.61
CA ASP A 95 -5.77 10.56 -12.41
C ASP A 95 -5.66 9.03 -12.33
N ASP A 96 -4.44 8.51 -12.16
CA ASP A 96 -4.17 7.07 -12.05
C ASP A 96 -4.21 6.54 -10.60
N GLY A 97 -4.50 7.40 -9.63
CA GLY A 97 -4.56 7.05 -8.21
C GLY A 97 -3.21 6.75 -7.56
N THR A 98 -2.10 6.83 -8.29
CA THR A 98 -0.79 6.39 -7.79
C THR A 98 -0.12 7.40 -6.86
N GLU A 99 -0.62 8.63 -6.82
CA GLU A 99 0.00 9.72 -6.08
C GLU A 99 -1.03 10.75 -5.60
N CYS A 100 -0.76 11.31 -4.42
CA CYS A 100 -1.39 12.53 -3.94
C CYS A 100 -0.45 13.70 -4.16
N LEU A 101 -0.80 14.54 -5.13
CA LEU A 101 0.00 15.66 -5.60
C LEU A 101 -0.07 16.80 -4.58
N PRO A 102 1.07 17.41 -4.19
CA PRO A 102 1.10 18.45 -3.18
C PRO A 102 0.39 19.73 -3.68
N PRO A 103 -0.16 20.54 -2.77
CA PRO A 103 -0.72 21.83 -3.14
C PRO A 103 0.36 22.77 -3.68
N ILE A 104 -0.07 23.66 -4.56
CA ILE A 104 0.69 24.82 -5.03
C ILE A 104 0.07 26.05 -4.39
N ASP A 105 0.88 26.85 -3.69
CA ASP A 105 0.44 28.08 -3.05
C ASP A 105 -0.22 29.05 -4.06
N ASN A 106 -1.34 29.63 -3.66
CA ASN A 106 -2.16 30.54 -4.46
C ASN A 106 -2.68 29.93 -5.78
N CYS A 107 -2.82 28.61 -5.84
CA CYS A 107 -3.42 27.91 -6.97
C CYS A 107 -4.89 27.59 -6.68
N ALA A 108 -5.79 28.14 -7.49
CA ALA A 108 -7.22 27.89 -7.41
C ALA A 108 -7.64 26.55 -8.04
N THR A 109 -6.86 26.03 -9.00
CA THR A 109 -7.19 24.77 -9.69
C THR A 109 -5.94 24.02 -10.12
N HIS A 110 -5.79 22.80 -9.62
CA HIS A 110 -4.71 21.88 -9.96
C HIS A 110 -5.11 20.91 -11.09
N SER A 111 -4.14 20.57 -11.92
CA SER A 111 -4.18 19.49 -12.89
C SER A 111 -4.00 18.15 -12.17
N THR A 112 -4.91 17.22 -12.40
CA THR A 112 -4.83 15.85 -11.86
C THR A 112 -3.88 14.95 -12.66
N ALA A 113 -3.39 15.41 -13.82
CA ALA A 113 -2.45 14.64 -14.63
C ALA A 113 -1.01 14.72 -14.10
N ASP A 114 -0.59 15.91 -13.64
CA ASP A 114 0.80 16.23 -13.30
C ASP A 114 0.96 17.15 -12.07
N GLY A 115 -0.13 17.57 -11.44
CA GLY A 115 -0.10 18.44 -10.26
C GLY A 115 0.20 19.90 -10.54
N SER A 116 0.34 20.29 -11.82
CA SER A 116 0.54 21.69 -12.19
C SER A 116 -0.70 22.53 -11.85
N CYS A 117 -0.50 23.83 -11.64
CA CYS A 117 -1.57 24.78 -11.49
C CYS A 117 -2.11 25.20 -12.86
N SER A 118 -3.41 25.03 -13.08
CA SER A 118 -4.10 25.51 -14.28
C SER A 118 -4.63 26.94 -14.13
N PHE A 119 -5.02 27.32 -12.90
CA PHE A 119 -5.53 28.66 -12.59
C PHE A 119 -5.07 29.11 -11.20
N CYS A 120 -4.46 30.29 -11.12
CA CYS A 120 -4.11 30.90 -9.85
C CYS A 120 -5.32 31.57 -9.19
N ASP A 121 -5.21 31.81 -7.89
CA ASP A 121 -6.13 32.67 -7.15
C ASP A 121 -6.15 34.10 -7.72
N ALA A 122 -7.15 34.88 -7.31
CA ALA A 122 -7.20 36.30 -7.68
C ALA A 122 -5.90 37.03 -7.28
N ASP A 123 -5.51 38.02 -8.07
CA ASP A 123 -4.30 38.83 -7.90
C ASP A 123 -2.98 38.04 -8.02
N HIS A 124 -3.00 36.86 -8.66
CA HIS A 124 -1.81 36.08 -8.97
C HIS A 124 -1.79 35.66 -10.45
N THR A 125 -0.58 35.64 -11.02
CA THR A 125 -0.33 35.18 -12.38
C THR A 125 0.44 33.86 -12.36
N LEU A 126 0.03 32.94 -13.26
CA LEU A 126 0.66 31.64 -13.45
C LEU A 126 2.00 31.79 -14.16
N LYS A 127 3.04 31.15 -13.62
CA LYS A 127 4.34 31.03 -14.29
C LYS A 127 4.25 30.01 -15.44
N ASP A 128 5.06 30.19 -16.48
CA ASP A 128 5.07 29.32 -17.67
C ASP A 128 5.27 27.82 -17.39
N ASP A 129 5.92 27.44 -16.30
CA ASP A 129 6.12 26.02 -15.93
C ASP A 129 4.91 25.41 -15.22
N GLY A 130 3.90 26.20 -14.85
CA GLY A 130 2.69 25.75 -14.18
C GLY A 130 2.84 25.44 -12.69
N PHE A 131 4.04 25.56 -12.10
CA PHE A 131 4.29 25.13 -10.71
C PHE A 131 4.41 26.28 -9.72
N TRP A 132 4.03 27.50 -10.13
CA TRP A 132 4.11 28.68 -9.30
C TRP A 132 3.10 29.75 -9.70
N CYS A 133 2.39 30.30 -8.72
CA CYS A 133 1.53 31.48 -8.85
C CYS A 133 2.20 32.66 -8.14
N TYR A 134 2.62 33.69 -8.88
CA TYR A 134 3.25 34.87 -8.29
C TYR A 134 2.26 36.04 -8.18
N PRO A 135 2.39 36.90 -7.15
CA PRO A 135 1.50 38.05 -7.00
C PRO A 135 1.59 39.01 -8.18
N ASP A 136 0.44 39.53 -8.60
CA ASP A 136 0.38 40.59 -9.60
C ASP A 136 0.99 41.87 -9.04
N VAL A 137 1.88 42.49 -9.80
CA VAL A 137 2.47 43.77 -9.39
C VAL A 137 1.47 44.88 -9.68
N ALA A 138 0.95 45.51 -8.63
CA ALA A 138 0.14 46.72 -8.76
C ALA A 138 0.91 47.78 -9.55
N SER A 139 0.31 48.28 -10.63
CA SER A 139 0.84 49.36 -11.47
C SER A 139 0.41 50.74 -10.99
#